data_AF-A0A7C3U3D8-F1
#
_entry.id   AF-A0A7C3U3D8-F1
#
_cell.length_a   1.000
_cell.length_b   1.000
_cell.length_c   1.000
_cell.angle_alpha   90.00
_cell.angle_beta   90.00
_cell.angle_gamma   90.00
#
_symmetry.space_group_name_H-M   'P 1'
#
loop_
_entity.id
_entity.type
_entity.pdbx_description
1 polymer ?
#
loop_
_entity_poly.entity_id
_entity_poly.type
_entity_poly.pdbx_seq_one_letter_code
_entity_poly.pdbx_strand_id
1 'polypeptide(L)' 'MSRPLRIQYPGAVYHVSCRGNERKAIFRDDQDRNTFL' A
#
# COMPACT_ATOMS: atom_id res chain seq x y z
N MET A 1 7.66 -5.80 -16.21
CA MET A 1 7.11 -4.53 -16.73
C MET A 1 7.52 -3.41 -15.81
N SER A 2 8.20 -2.37 -16.31
CA SER A 2 8.45 -1.18 -15.50
C SER A 2 7.15 -0.42 -15.29
N ARG A 3 6.93 0.06 -14.07
CA ARG A 3 5.85 1.01 -13.81
C ARG A 3 6.35 2.39 -14.21
N PRO A 4 5.52 3.25 -14.81
CA PRO A 4 5.89 4.63 -15.10
C PRO A 4 6.28 5.36 -13.82
N LEU A 5 7.12 6.39 -13.97
CA LEU A 5 7.58 7.20 -12.85
C LEU A 5 6.39 7.86 -12.14
N ARG A 6 6.37 7.84 -10.80
CA ARG A 6 5.36 8.58 -10.04
C ARG A 6 5.69 10.07 -10.09
N ILE A 7 4.76 10.87 -10.60
CA ILE A 7 4.87 12.33 -10.61
C ILE A 7 4.77 12.82 -9.16
N GLN A 8 5.72 13.64 -8.72
CA GLN A 8 5.78 14.15 -7.35
C GLN A 8 5.84 15.68 -7.34
N TYR A 9 4.96 16.32 -6.58
CA TYR A 9 4.94 17.77 -6.39
C TYR A 9 4.34 18.16 -5.01
N PRO A 10 4.66 19.35 -4.47
CA PRO A 10 4.14 19.82 -3.18
C PRO A 10 2.62 19.95 -3.19
N GLY A 11 1.96 19.51 -2.11
CA GLY A 11 0.50 19.58 -1.96
C GLY A 11 -0.29 18.53 -2.76
N ALA A 12 0.39 17.64 -3.49
CA ALA A 12 -0.26 16.53 -4.17
C ALA A 12 -0.90 15.55 -3.19
N VAL A 13 -2.06 15.00 -3.56
CA VAL A 13 -2.71 13.90 -2.86
C VAL A 13 -2.49 12.61 -3.64
N TYR A 14 -2.03 11.56 -2.95
CA TYR A 14 -1.74 10.28 -3.57
C TYR A 14 -2.66 9.19 -2.99
N HIS A 15 -3.20 8.35 -3.87
CA HIS A 15 -3.85 7.12 -3.46
C HIS A 15 -2.79 6.02 -3.28
N VAL A 16 -2.62 5.56 -2.04
CA VAL A 16 -1.74 4.45 -1.69
C VAL A 16 -2.59 3.22 -1.40
N SER A 17 -2.36 2.14 -2.15
CA SER A 17 -3.02 0.84 -1.94
C SER A 17 -1.98 -0.23 -1.67
N CYS A 18 -2.17 -1.03 -0.63
CA CYS A 18 -1.37 -2.21 -0.33
C CYS A 18 -2.16 -3.46 -0.76
N ARG A 19 -1.50 -4.40 -1.45
CA ARG A 19 -2.09 -5.70 -1.84
C ARG A 19 -1.08 -6.80 -1.58
N GLY A 20 -1.53 -7.88 -0.94
CA GLY A 20 -0.68 -9.03 -0.69
C GLY A 20 -0.31 -9.73 -1.99
N ASN A 21 0.89 -10.33 -2.00
CA ASN A 21 1.32 -11.14 -3.14
C ASN A 21 0.27 -12.22 -3.42
N GLU A 22 -0.09 -12.43 -4.69
CA GLU A 22 -1.11 -13.40 -5.09
C GLU A 22 -2.48 -13.23 -4.39
N ARG A 23 -2.84 -12.01 -3.92
CA ARG A 23 -4.06 -11.75 -3.10
C ARG A 23 -4.04 -12.43 -1.72
N LYS A 24 -2.88 -12.86 -1.24
CA LYS A 24 -2.74 -13.37 0.12
C LYS A 24 -3.03 -12.29 1.16
N ALA A 25 -3.36 -12.71 2.37
CA ALA A 25 -3.52 -11.82 3.50
C ALA A 25 -2.21 -11.04 3.73
N ILE A 26 -2.33 -9.73 3.95
CA ILE A 26 -1.20 -8.85 4.26
C ILE A 26 -0.94 -8.85 5.76
N PHE A 27 -2.01 -8.99 6.55
CA PHE A 27 -1.98 -9.07 7.99
C PHE A 27 -2.21 -10.52 8.43
N ARG A 28 -1.59 -10.90 9.54
CA ARG A 28 -1.75 -12.25 10.12
C ARG A 28 -3.08 -12.41 10.85
N ASP A 29 -3.51 -11.35 11.53
CA ASP A 29 -4.76 -11.25 12.28
C ASP A 29 -5.19 -9.78 12.43
N ASP A 30 -6.31 -9.54 13.11
CA ASP A 30 -6.84 -8.19 13.33
C ASP A 30 -5.98 -7.35 14.29
N GLN A 31 -5.23 -7.98 15.20
CA GLN A 31 -4.35 -7.28 16.14
C GLN A 31 -3.08 -6.76 15.45
N ASP A 32 -2.50 -7.56 14.56
CA ASP A 32 -1.41 -7.21 13.65
C ASP A 32 -1.82 -6.04 12.75
N ARG A 33 -3.03 -6.08 12.20
CA ARG A 33 -3.61 -4.96 11.44
C ARG A 33 -3.70 -3.68 12.28
N ASN A 34 -4.19 -3.77 13.51
CA ASN A 34 -4.34 -2.60 14.39
C ASN A 34 -2.99 -2.03 14.86
N THR A 35 -1.94 -2.86 14.92
CA THR A 35 -0.59 -2.39 15.29
C THR A 35 0.10 -1.66 14.15
N PHE A 36 -0.27 -1.97 12.89
CA PHE A 36 0.33 -1.37 11.71
C PHE A 36 -0.31 -0.03 11.27
N LEU A 37 -1.60 0.19 11.57
CA LEU A 37 -2.38 1.37 11.17
C LEU A 37 -2.30 2.51 12.20
#